data_AF-A0A1B7MH80-F1
#
_entry.id   AF-A0A1B7MH80-F1
#
_cell.length_a   1.000
_cell.length_b   1.000
_cell.length_c   1.000
_cell.angle_alpha   90.00
_cell.angle_beta   90.00
_cell.angle_gamma   90.00
#
_symmetry.space_group_name_H-M   'P 1'
#
loop_
_entity.id
_entity.type
_entity.pdbx_description
1 polymer ?
#
loop_
_entity_poly.entity_id
_entity_poly.type
_entity_poly.pdbx_seq_one_letter_code
_entity_poly.pdbx_strand_id
1 'polypeptide(L)'
;MFADLEFDPCLPSCNTYEATELLLRDRSLDPSINNIIWQVGSVGVIDMEFEKSKFHLLVDHLEKDFGPDHKVVHYIGAVLPQSTTTMDRFTIADLRKEDVARQFGTISTFYIPPRDEPLVYSGIAEDMGSLAAPAKLHYPMKWAGPKLNMISTFIPYERDVIAQIDTHAAPEGYRKLHASAARRNS
;
A
#
# COMPACT_ATOMS: atom_id res chain seq x y z
N MET A 1 -9.58 0.56 -1.05
CA MET A 1 -8.22 0.00 -1.19
C MET A 1 -7.38 0.15 0.07
N PHE A 2 -6.96 1.37 0.48
CA PHE A 2 -6.12 1.53 1.70
C PHE A 2 -6.75 0.87 2.94
N ALA A 3 -8.05 1.09 3.15
CA ALA A 3 -8.79 0.45 4.24
C ALA A 3 -8.90 -1.07 4.08
N ASP A 4 -9.24 -1.57 2.89
CA ASP A 4 -9.43 -3.01 2.63
C ASP A 4 -8.13 -3.80 2.73
N LEU A 5 -7.05 -3.22 2.23
CA LEU A 5 -5.70 -3.79 2.25
C LEU A 5 -4.96 -3.46 3.55
N GLU A 6 -5.56 -2.69 4.46
CA GLU A 6 -5.02 -2.40 5.80
C GLU A 6 -3.57 -1.89 5.73
N PHE A 7 -3.30 -0.90 4.88
CA PHE A 7 -1.99 -0.23 4.83
C PHE A 7 -2.12 1.29 4.85
N ASP A 8 -1.14 1.94 5.45
CA ASP A 8 -1.04 3.40 5.52
C ASP A 8 -0.10 3.91 4.40
N PRO A 9 -0.56 4.80 3.51
CA PRO A 9 0.29 5.33 2.44
C PRO A 9 1.48 6.14 2.95
N CYS A 10 1.49 6.59 4.21
CA CYS A 10 2.63 7.32 4.79
C CYS A 10 3.75 6.37 5.25
N LEU A 11 3.51 5.06 5.28
CA LEU A 11 4.36 4.10 6.00
C LEU A 11 4.69 2.88 5.13
N PRO A 12 5.85 2.87 4.46
CA PRO A 12 6.92 3.89 4.49
C PRO A 12 6.72 5.08 3.53
N SER A 13 5.96 4.88 2.46
CA SER A 13 5.45 5.89 1.53
C SER A 13 4.56 5.18 0.52
N CYS A 14 3.98 5.89 -0.44
CA CYS A 14 3.18 5.29 -1.49
C CYS A 14 3.32 6.04 -2.82
N ASN A 15 3.70 5.29 -3.86
CA ASN A 15 3.65 5.75 -5.24
C ASN A 15 2.40 5.20 -5.95
N THR A 16 1.88 5.96 -6.90
CA THR A 16 0.70 5.62 -7.68
C THR A 16 0.91 5.98 -9.14
N TYR A 17 0.67 5.03 -10.05
CA TYR A 17 0.83 5.20 -11.49
C TYR A 17 -0.36 4.61 -12.26
N GLU A 18 -0.65 5.16 -13.43
CA GLU A 18 -1.45 4.45 -14.44
C GLU A 18 -0.53 3.53 -15.24
N ALA A 19 -0.99 2.31 -15.56
CA ALA A 19 -0.15 1.25 -16.10
C ALA A 19 0.49 1.60 -17.45
N THR A 20 -0.23 2.26 -18.35
CA THR A 20 0.27 2.66 -19.66
C THR A 20 1.29 3.79 -19.55
N GLU A 21 1.03 4.81 -18.74
CA GLU A 21 1.95 5.92 -18.47
C GLU A 21 3.22 5.47 -17.77
N LEU A 22 3.13 4.49 -16.86
CA LEU A 22 4.29 3.86 -16.22
C LEU A 22 5.26 3.31 -17.28
N LEU A 23 4.71 2.52 -18.22
CA LEU A 23 5.48 1.88 -19.28
C LEU A 23 5.99 2.88 -20.32
N LEU A 24 5.15 3.82 -20.77
CA LEU A 24 5.54 4.83 -21.78
C LEU A 24 6.66 5.74 -21.29
N ARG A 25 6.76 5.96 -19.99
CA ARG A 25 7.79 6.80 -19.38
C ARG A 25 8.95 6.03 -18.77
N ASP A 26 8.94 4.70 -18.85
CA ASP A 26 9.92 3.81 -18.20
C ASP A 26 10.26 4.23 -16.76
N ARG A 27 9.23 4.58 -15.98
CA ARG A 27 9.43 5.00 -14.58
C ARG A 27 9.71 3.77 -13.73
N SER A 28 10.87 3.71 -13.08
CA SER A 28 11.16 2.65 -12.11
C SER A 28 10.23 2.72 -10.90
N LEU A 29 9.82 1.55 -10.43
CA LEU A 29 9.11 1.39 -9.17
C LEU A 29 10.12 1.24 -8.03
N ASP A 30 9.86 1.89 -6.90
CA ASP A 30 10.72 1.82 -5.72
C ASP A 30 10.32 0.61 -4.85
N PRO A 31 11.16 -0.43 -4.71
CA PRO A 31 10.82 -1.63 -3.96
C PRO A 31 10.81 -1.43 -2.44
N SER A 32 11.23 -0.27 -1.94
CA SER A 32 11.24 0.06 -0.51
C SER A 32 9.93 0.70 -0.03
N ILE A 33 8.99 1.00 -0.94
CA ILE A 33 7.71 1.66 -0.63
C ILE A 33 6.50 0.95 -1.24
N ASN A 34 5.30 1.39 -0.85
CA ASN A 34 4.06 0.88 -1.43
C ASN A 34 3.91 1.39 -2.86
N ASN A 35 3.53 0.53 -3.80
CA ASN A 35 3.28 0.93 -5.20
C ASN A 35 1.87 0.51 -5.62
N ILE A 36 1.13 1.44 -6.23
CA ILE A 36 -0.20 1.23 -6.78
C ILE A 36 -0.15 1.45 -8.28
N ILE A 37 -0.67 0.49 -9.05
CA ILE A 37 -0.79 0.58 -10.50
C ILE A 37 -2.26 0.46 -10.88
N TRP A 38 -2.83 1.53 -11.42
CA TRP A 38 -4.21 1.59 -11.88
C TRP A 38 -4.34 1.06 -13.31
N GLN A 39 -5.55 0.58 -13.65
CA GLN A 39 -5.94 0.20 -15.02
C GLN A 39 -5.06 -0.90 -15.66
N VAL A 40 -4.61 -1.86 -14.86
CA VAL A 40 -3.69 -2.92 -15.33
C VAL A 40 -4.32 -3.86 -16.37
N GLY A 41 -5.65 -3.91 -16.47
CA GLY A 41 -6.34 -4.65 -17.54
C GLY A 41 -6.48 -3.88 -18.86
N SER A 42 -5.98 -2.65 -18.94
CA SER A 42 -6.07 -1.75 -20.11
C SER A 42 -4.70 -1.28 -20.60
N VAL A 43 -3.63 -2.00 -20.26
CA VAL A 43 -2.24 -1.66 -20.63
C VAL A 43 -2.11 -1.44 -22.14
N GLY A 44 -1.70 -0.23 -22.53
CA GLY A 44 -1.41 0.11 -23.93
C GLY A 44 -2.64 0.18 -24.84
N VAL A 45 -3.83 0.29 -24.24
CA VAL A 45 -5.11 0.53 -24.91
C VAL A 45 -5.35 2.04 -24.95
N ILE A 46 -5.22 2.63 -26.14
CA ILE A 46 -5.47 4.06 -26.40
C ILE A 46 -6.83 4.31 -27.09
N ASP A 47 -7.46 3.25 -27.59
CA ASP A 47 -8.77 3.25 -28.28
C ASP A 47 -9.81 2.39 -27.53
N MET A 48 -11.08 2.39 -27.94
CA MET A 48 -12.15 1.60 -27.29
C MET A 48 -12.02 0.07 -27.45
N GLU A 49 -11.04 -0.42 -28.21
CA GLU A 49 -10.78 -1.85 -28.37
C GLU A 49 -9.71 -2.33 -27.37
N PHE A 50 -10.17 -3.05 -26.35
CA PHE A 50 -9.32 -3.59 -25.30
C PHE A 50 -8.61 -4.86 -25.76
N GLU A 51 -7.47 -4.70 -26.43
CA GLU A 51 -6.59 -5.84 -26.71
C GLU A 51 -5.57 -6.00 -25.58
N LYS A 52 -5.66 -7.10 -24.82
CA LYS A 52 -4.72 -7.43 -23.72
C LYS A 52 -3.33 -7.87 -24.22
N SER A 53 -3.01 -7.65 -25.49
CA SER A 53 -1.78 -8.12 -26.16
C SER A 53 -0.51 -7.58 -25.49
N LYS A 54 -0.59 -6.46 -24.76
CA LYS A 54 0.54 -5.77 -24.14
C LYS A 54 0.71 -5.98 -22.63
N PHE A 55 -0.15 -6.77 -21.98
CA PHE A 55 -0.04 -6.99 -20.52
C PHE A 55 1.32 -7.57 -20.11
N HIS A 56 1.94 -8.40 -20.96
CA HIS A 56 3.27 -8.95 -20.72
C HIS A 56 4.35 -7.87 -20.48
N LEU A 57 4.23 -6.68 -21.10
CA LEU A 57 5.16 -5.57 -20.90
C LEU A 57 5.12 -5.04 -19.47
N LEU A 58 3.93 -5.00 -18.85
CA LEU A 58 3.78 -4.67 -17.44
C LEU A 58 4.44 -5.73 -16.56
N VAL A 59 4.28 -7.01 -16.91
CA VAL A 59 4.92 -8.11 -16.16
C VAL A 59 6.45 -8.04 -16.26
N ASP A 60 6.99 -7.79 -17.45
CA ASP A 60 8.44 -7.61 -17.66
C ASP A 60 8.99 -6.44 -16.82
N HIS A 61 8.26 -5.34 -16.76
CA HIS A 61 8.61 -4.17 -15.95
C HIS A 61 8.59 -4.49 -14.45
N LEU A 62 7.58 -5.23 -13.97
CA LEU A 62 7.50 -5.67 -12.58
C LEU A 62 8.63 -6.65 -12.21
N GLU A 63 8.97 -7.61 -13.08
CA GLU A 63 10.06 -8.56 -12.83
C GLU A 63 11.42 -7.87 -12.76
N LYS A 64 11.65 -6.83 -13.59
CA LYS A 64 12.87 -6.02 -13.55
C LYS A 64 13.12 -5.40 -12.17
N ASP A 65 12.08 -4.81 -11.58
CA ASP A 65 12.22 -4.07 -10.32
C ASP A 65 12.10 -4.97 -9.08
N PHE A 66 11.21 -5.96 -9.11
CA PHE A 66 10.86 -6.78 -7.94
C PHE A 66 11.36 -8.22 -7.97
N GLY A 67 11.59 -8.79 -9.17
CA GLY A 67 11.88 -10.20 -9.38
C GLY A 67 10.61 -11.08 -9.47
N PRO A 68 10.71 -12.29 -10.06
CA PRO A 68 9.55 -13.12 -10.42
C PRO A 68 8.74 -13.64 -9.21
N ASP A 69 9.41 -13.87 -8.08
CA ASP A 69 8.79 -14.47 -6.88
C ASP A 69 8.05 -13.45 -5.99
N HIS A 70 8.20 -12.15 -6.26
CA HIS A 70 7.56 -11.12 -5.46
C HIS A 70 6.04 -11.16 -5.66
N LYS A 71 5.29 -10.83 -4.61
CA LYS A 71 3.82 -10.92 -4.62
C LYS A 71 3.21 -9.61 -5.05
N VAL A 72 2.15 -9.70 -5.84
CA VAL A 72 1.27 -8.61 -6.24
C VAL A 72 -0.14 -8.93 -5.78
N VAL A 73 -0.87 -7.91 -5.36
CA VAL A 73 -2.28 -8.01 -4.99
C VAL A 73 -3.13 -7.45 -6.12
N HIS A 74 -3.99 -8.28 -6.69
CA HIS A 74 -5.06 -7.85 -7.58
C HIS A 74 -6.23 -7.34 -6.75
N TYR A 75 -6.52 -6.05 -6.90
CA TYR A 75 -7.58 -5.37 -6.17
C TYR A 75 -8.68 -4.89 -7.11
N ILE A 76 -9.93 -5.19 -6.74
CA ILE A 76 -11.14 -4.58 -7.29
C ILE A 76 -12.02 -4.17 -6.12
N GLY A 77 -12.30 -2.87 -5.98
CA GLY A 77 -13.19 -2.36 -4.93
C GLY A 77 -14.64 -2.77 -5.17
N ALA A 78 -15.37 -3.06 -4.09
CA ALA A 78 -16.81 -3.26 -4.18
C ALA A 78 -17.51 -1.99 -4.71
N VAL A 79 -18.16 -2.10 -5.87
CA VAL A 79 -18.86 -0.98 -6.54
C VAL A 79 -20.34 -0.89 -6.18
N LEU A 80 -20.93 -1.95 -5.62
CA LEU A 80 -22.29 -2.00 -5.10
C LEU A 80 -22.28 -2.59 -3.69
N PRO A 81 -23.28 -2.27 -2.84
CA PRO A 81 -23.35 -2.81 -1.47
C PRO A 81 -23.27 -4.34 -1.37
N GLN A 82 -23.77 -5.04 -2.39
CA GLN A 82 -23.75 -6.50 -2.51
C GLN A 82 -22.53 -7.07 -3.26
N SER A 83 -21.68 -6.21 -3.85
CA SER A 83 -20.47 -6.66 -4.54
C SER A 83 -19.38 -6.99 -3.52
N THR A 84 -18.60 -8.04 -3.79
CA THR A 84 -17.42 -8.38 -2.98
C THR A 84 -16.19 -7.68 -3.51
N THR A 85 -15.35 -7.17 -2.62
CA THR A 85 -14.00 -6.71 -2.95
C THR A 85 -13.13 -7.91 -3.36
N THR A 86 -12.43 -7.82 -4.49
CA THR A 86 -11.41 -8.79 -4.89
C THR A 86 -10.07 -8.39 -4.31
N MET A 87 -9.34 -9.33 -3.69
CA MET A 87 -8.01 -9.13 -3.08
C MET A 87 -7.12 -10.36 -3.29
N ASP A 88 -6.99 -10.80 -4.55
CA ASP A 88 -6.26 -12.01 -4.89
C ASP A 88 -4.74 -11.76 -4.93
N ARG A 89 -3.96 -12.79 -4.58
CA ARG A 89 -2.49 -12.72 -4.54
C ARG A 89 -1.89 -13.59 -5.63
N PHE A 90 -0.95 -13.01 -6.37
CA PHE A 90 -0.18 -13.70 -7.40
C PHE A 90 1.30 -13.40 -7.21
N THR A 91 2.19 -14.35 -7.53
CA THR A 91 3.58 -13.98 -7.80
C THR A 91 3.64 -13.23 -9.14
N ILE A 92 4.67 -12.42 -9.37
CA ILE A 92 4.84 -11.77 -10.68
C ILE A 92 4.95 -12.82 -11.79
N ALA A 93 5.62 -13.95 -11.53
CA ALA A 93 5.69 -15.07 -12.46
C ALA A 93 4.30 -15.67 -12.80
N ASP A 94 3.38 -15.73 -11.83
CA ASP A 94 2.00 -16.22 -12.08
C ASP A 94 1.27 -15.34 -13.10
N LEU A 95 1.57 -14.04 -13.16
CA LEU A 95 0.94 -13.10 -14.08
C LEU A 95 1.23 -13.43 -15.56
N ARG A 96 2.27 -14.22 -15.84
CA ARG A 96 2.57 -14.70 -17.20
C ARG A 96 1.65 -15.83 -17.65
N LYS A 97 0.93 -16.48 -16.73
CA LYS A 97 0.00 -17.56 -17.07
C LYS A 97 -1.25 -16.98 -17.70
N GLU A 98 -1.67 -17.55 -18.83
CA GLU A 98 -2.76 -16.99 -19.64
C GLU A 98 -4.11 -16.99 -18.91
N ASP A 99 -4.39 -18.02 -18.10
CA ASP A 99 -5.57 -18.13 -17.25
C ASP A 99 -5.59 -17.10 -16.11
N VAL A 100 -4.42 -16.69 -15.61
CA VAL A 100 -4.27 -15.61 -14.63
C VAL A 100 -4.46 -14.25 -15.31
N ALA A 101 -3.72 -13.98 -16.38
CA ALA A 101 -3.78 -12.70 -17.10
C ALA A 101 -5.20 -12.36 -17.62
N ARG A 102 -5.99 -13.38 -17.98
CA ARG A 102 -7.40 -13.20 -18.39
C ARG A 102 -8.29 -12.60 -17.31
N GLN A 103 -7.95 -12.72 -16.03
CA GLN A 103 -8.75 -12.24 -14.90
C GLN A 103 -8.75 -10.71 -14.75
N PHE A 104 -7.72 -10.03 -15.28
CA PHE A 104 -7.56 -8.58 -15.09
C PHE A 104 -8.37 -7.79 -16.12
N GLY A 105 -9.36 -7.03 -15.65
CA GLY A 105 -10.21 -6.14 -16.45
C GLY A 105 -9.89 -4.66 -16.25
N THR A 106 -10.68 -3.77 -16.89
CA THR A 106 -10.46 -2.31 -16.91
C THR A 106 -10.46 -1.66 -15.52
N ILE A 107 -11.17 -2.24 -14.57
CA ILE A 107 -11.25 -1.77 -13.18
C ILE A 107 -10.23 -2.43 -12.25
N SER A 108 -9.33 -3.26 -12.80
CA SER A 108 -8.30 -3.94 -12.00
C SER A 108 -7.21 -2.97 -11.60
N THR A 109 -6.81 -3.05 -10.33
CA THR A 109 -5.70 -2.30 -9.76
C THR A 109 -4.70 -3.31 -9.19
N PHE A 110 -3.41 -3.07 -9.38
CA PHE A 110 -2.37 -3.81 -8.67
C PHE A 110 -1.84 -3.00 -7.51
N TYR A 111 -1.77 -3.64 -6.36
CA TYR A 111 -0.98 -3.18 -5.23
C TYR A 111 0.27 -4.06 -5.12
N ILE A 112 1.44 -3.43 -5.17
CA ILE A 112 2.73 -4.07 -5.00
C ILE A 112 3.29 -3.59 -3.66
N PRO A 113 3.35 -4.48 -2.66
CA PRO A 113 3.84 -4.14 -1.33
C PRO A 113 5.38 -3.99 -1.35
N PRO A 114 5.95 -3.29 -0.35
CA PRO A 114 7.39 -3.18 -0.18
C PRO A 114 8.06 -4.57 -0.16
N ARG A 115 9.18 -4.68 -0.86
CA ARG A 115 10.09 -5.82 -0.84
C ARG A 115 11.23 -5.61 0.15
N ASP A 116 11.74 -4.38 0.20
CA ASP A 116 12.96 -4.01 0.91
C ASP A 116 12.67 -3.01 2.05
N GLU A 117 13.54 -2.95 3.05
CA GLU A 117 13.40 -1.98 4.15
C GLU A 117 13.59 -0.54 3.62
N PRO A 118 12.81 0.44 4.11
CA PRO A 118 12.97 1.83 3.73
C PRO A 118 14.35 2.35 4.16
N LEU A 119 15.10 2.94 3.24
CA LEU A 119 16.38 3.56 3.54
C LEU A 119 16.15 4.88 4.30
N VAL A 120 16.75 5.01 5.48
CA VAL A 120 16.79 6.28 6.21
C VAL A 120 18.16 6.93 6.02
N TYR A 121 18.16 8.14 5.47
CA TYR A 121 19.39 8.91 5.26
C TYR A 121 19.82 9.58 6.57
N SER A 122 20.88 9.07 7.19
CA SER A 122 21.32 9.48 8.54
C SER A 122 21.78 10.93 8.64
N GLY A 123 22.38 11.50 7.58
CA GLY A 123 22.91 12.87 7.62
C GLY A 123 21.85 13.95 7.88
N ILE A 124 20.65 13.79 7.32
CA ILE A 124 19.53 14.73 7.56
C ILE A 124 18.91 14.49 8.94
N ALA A 125 18.93 13.25 9.45
CA ALA A 125 18.44 12.94 10.78
C ALA A 125 19.28 13.64 11.86
N GLU A 126 20.60 13.70 11.67
CA GLU A 126 21.54 14.44 12.53
C GLU A 126 21.27 15.95 12.50
N ASP A 127 21.08 16.53 11.30
CA ASP A 127 20.74 17.96 11.15
C ASP A 127 19.37 18.32 11.74
N MET A 128 18.40 17.39 11.73
CA MET A 128 17.10 17.55 12.38
C MET A 128 17.15 17.34 13.90
N GLY A 129 18.34 17.05 14.48
CA GLY A 129 18.52 16.81 15.91
C GLY A 129 17.95 15.48 16.40
N SER A 130 17.64 14.56 15.48
CA SER A 130 17.13 13.22 15.81
C SER A 130 18.31 12.26 16.01
N LEU A 131 18.64 11.97 17.26
CA LEU A 131 19.65 10.96 17.64
C LEU A 131 19.09 9.53 17.70
N ALA A 132 17.83 9.33 17.33
CA ALA A 132 17.18 8.04 17.41
C ALA A 132 17.42 7.24 16.13
N ALA A 133 17.84 5.98 16.28
CA ALA A 133 17.64 4.97 15.25
C ALA A 133 16.23 5.15 14.66
N PRO A 134 16.07 5.09 13.32
CA PRO A 134 14.80 5.38 12.68
C PRO A 134 13.73 4.60 13.43
N ALA A 135 12.72 5.31 13.93
CA ALA A 135 11.65 4.69 14.69
C ALA A 135 11.16 3.51 13.85
N LYS A 136 11.51 2.28 14.27
CA LYS A 136 11.06 1.08 13.59
C LYS A 136 9.57 1.08 13.81
N LEU A 137 8.85 1.62 12.83
CA LEU A 137 7.43 1.64 12.93
C LEU A 137 6.99 0.21 12.67
N HIS A 138 6.68 -0.48 13.77
CA HIS A 138 6.23 -1.85 13.77
C HIS A 138 4.78 -1.90 13.31
N TYR A 139 4.56 -1.55 12.04
CA TYR A 139 3.28 -1.75 11.40
C TYR A 139 3.30 -3.11 10.72
N PRO A 140 2.33 -4.00 11.02
CA PRO A 140 2.25 -5.29 10.35
C PRO A 140 1.94 -5.05 8.87
N MET A 141 2.95 -5.15 8.00
CA MET A 141 2.71 -5.13 6.57
C MET A 141 2.16 -6.50 6.15
N LYS A 142 0.85 -6.69 6.26
CA LYS A 142 0.10 -7.92 5.92
C LYS A 142 0.44 -8.53 4.56
N TRP A 143 0.92 -7.71 3.64
CA TRP A 143 1.20 -8.06 2.25
C TRP A 143 2.69 -8.06 1.90
N ALA A 144 3.57 -7.59 2.80
CA ALA A 144 4.98 -7.43 2.46
C ALA A 144 5.70 -8.75 2.16
N GLY A 145 6.82 -8.63 1.45
CA GLY A 145 7.68 -9.75 1.13
C GLY A 145 8.19 -10.48 2.38
N PRO A 146 8.70 -11.72 2.24
CA PRO A 146 9.17 -12.53 3.37
C PRO A 146 10.19 -11.84 4.28
N LYS A 147 10.97 -10.89 3.73
CA LYS A 147 11.99 -10.13 4.44
C LYS A 147 11.43 -9.13 5.46
N LEU A 148 10.16 -8.71 5.34
CA LEU A 148 9.54 -7.67 6.15
C LEU A 148 8.43 -8.17 7.09
N ASN A 149 8.13 -9.49 7.08
CA ASN A 149 7.16 -10.10 7.99
C ASN A 149 7.76 -10.23 9.40
N MET A 150 7.80 -9.14 10.17
CA MET A 150 8.03 -9.19 11.61
C MET A 150 6.79 -8.74 12.37
N ILE A 151 6.11 -9.71 12.97
CA ILE A 151 5.05 -9.49 13.94
C ILE A 151 5.72 -9.35 15.32
N SER A 152 5.68 -8.18 15.93
CA SER A 152 5.90 -8.03 17.37
C SER A 152 4.66 -7.40 17.95
N THR A 153 3.79 -8.24 18.53
CA THR A 153 2.43 -7.84 18.87
C THR A 153 2.34 -6.93 20.10
N PHE A 154 3.39 -6.78 20.92
CA PHE A 154 3.36 -5.86 22.07
C PHE A 154 4.77 -5.53 22.55
N ILE A 155 5.27 -4.34 22.21
CA ILE A 155 6.53 -3.84 22.76
C ILE A 155 6.34 -3.34 24.20
N PRO A 156 7.39 -3.33 25.06
CA PRO A 156 7.28 -2.90 26.45
C PRO A 156 6.63 -1.51 26.62
N TYR A 157 6.94 -0.57 25.73
CA TYR A 157 6.32 0.76 25.71
C TYR A 157 4.80 0.73 25.61
N GLU A 158 4.23 -0.11 24.75
CA GLU A 158 2.77 -0.22 24.59
C GLU A 158 2.11 -0.77 25.86
N ARG A 159 2.78 -1.68 26.57
CA ARG A 159 2.28 -2.21 27.85
C ARG A 159 2.26 -1.12 28.92
N ASP A 160 3.30 -0.29 28.97
CA ASP A 160 3.38 0.82 29.91
C ASP A 160 2.31 1.88 29.64
N VAL A 161 2.03 2.20 28.36
CA VAL A 161 0.93 3.09 27.98
C VAL A 161 -0.42 2.50 28.37
N ILE A 162 -0.66 1.21 28.09
CA ILE A 162 -1.92 0.53 28.44
C ILE A 162 -2.14 0.54 29.96
N ALA A 163 -1.09 0.29 30.75
CA ALA A 163 -1.18 0.31 32.21
C ALA A 163 -1.57 1.70 32.78
N GLN A 164 -1.33 2.78 32.03
CA GLN A 164 -1.64 4.14 32.45
C GLN A 164 -3.05 4.60 32.06
N ILE A 165 -3.76 3.86 31.19
CA ILE A 165 -5.11 4.23 30.71
C ILE A 165 -6.09 4.39 31.86
N ASP A 166 -6.06 3.48 32.84
CA ASP A 166 -6.98 3.49 33.99
C ASP A 166 -6.81 4.72 34.90
N THR A 167 -5.65 5.38 34.81
CA THR A 167 -5.31 6.57 35.61
C THR A 167 -5.33 7.86 34.80
N HIS A 168 -5.72 7.80 33.52
CA HIS A 168 -5.63 8.95 32.62
C HIS A 168 -6.66 10.04 32.99
N ALA A 169 -6.17 11.28 33.14
CA ALA A 169 -6.99 12.48 33.24
C ALA A 169 -6.70 13.40 32.04
N ALA A 170 -7.74 14.04 31.51
CA ALA A 170 -7.60 14.95 30.37
C ALA A 170 -6.60 16.08 30.70
N PRO A 171 -5.66 16.40 29.81
CA PRO A 171 -4.61 17.38 30.09
C PRO A 171 -5.19 18.80 30.23
N GLU A 172 -4.47 19.63 30.97
CA GLU A 172 -4.78 21.05 31.09
C GLU A 172 -4.77 21.71 29.70
N GLY A 173 -5.87 22.37 29.33
CA GLY A 173 -6.08 22.92 27.98
C GLY A 173 -6.92 22.04 27.04
N TYR A 174 -7.30 20.82 27.45
CA TYR A 174 -8.25 20.01 26.68
C TYR A 174 -9.63 20.68 26.62
N ARG A 175 -10.03 21.12 25.42
CA ARG A 175 -11.33 21.76 25.20
C ARG A 175 -12.38 20.71 24.86
N LYS A 176 -13.28 20.43 25.81
CA LYS A 176 -14.48 19.65 25.54
C LYS A 176 -15.39 20.41 24.59
N LEU A 177 -15.78 19.77 23.49
CA LEU A 177 -16.76 20.33 22.57
C LEU A 177 -18.13 20.35 23.25
N HIS A 178 -18.65 21.56 23.48
CA HIS A 178 -20.01 21.79 23.97
C HIS A 178 -20.87 22.34 22.81
N ALA A 179 -21.71 21.49 22.23
CA ALA A 179 -22.65 21.88 21.18
C ALA A 179 -24.11 21.62 21.61
N SER A 180 -24.96 22.65 21.53
CA SER A 180 -26.40 22.52 21.74
C SER A 180 -27.06 21.76 20.58
N ALA A 181 -28.20 21.12 20.82
CA ALA A 181 -28.92 20.35 19.80
C ALA A 181 -29.33 21.22 18.59
N ALA A 182 -29.67 22.49 18.82
CA ALA A 182 -30.03 23.44 17.77
C ALA A 182 -28.88 23.74 16.78
N ARG A 183 -27.62 23.69 17.23
CA ARG A 183 -26.43 23.99 16.40
C ARG A 183 -25.89 22.75 15.66
N ARG A 184 -26.44 21.56 15.93
CA ARG A 184 -26.09 20.30 15.25
C ARG A 184 -26.98 19.99 14.05
N ASN A 185 -28.17 20.60 13.99
CA ASN A 185 -29.22 20.29 13.01
C ASN A 185 -29.53 21.46 12.05
N SER A 186 -28.72 22.53 12.08
CA SER A 186 -28.77 23.66 11.13
C SER A 186 -27.72 23.49 10.05
#